data_AF-B1GXK6-F1
#
_entry.id   AF-B1GXK6-F1
#
_cell.length_a   1.000
_cell.length_b   1.000
_cell.length_c   1.000
_cell.angle_alpha   90.00
_cell.angle_beta   90.00
_cell.angle_gamma   90.00
#
_symmetry.space_group_name_H-M   'P 1'
#
loop_
_entity.id
_entity.type
_entity.pdbx_description
1 polymer ?
#
loop_
_entity_poly.entity_id
_entity_poly.type
_entity_poly.pdbx_seq_one_letter_code
_entity_poly.pdbx_strand_id
1 'polypeptide(L)'
;RSKVESELSALCDGILKILDGHLIPSASASESKVFYLKMKGDYHRYLAEFKVGVERKEAAEDTLTAYKAAQDIAVADLSPTHPIRLGLALNFSVFYYEILNSSEKACSMAKLAFEEAIAELDALGEESYKDSTLIMQLLRDNLTLWTSDMQDQLDEA
;
A
#
# COMPACT_ATOMS: atom_id res chain seq x y z
N ARG A 1 2.31 -22.52 14.00
CA ARG A 1 2.05 -21.96 12.66
C ARG A 1 0.57 -22.00 12.32
N SER A 2 -0.03 -23.16 12.02
CA SER A 2 -1.45 -23.27 11.62
C SER A 2 -2.48 -22.58 12.54
N LYS A 3 -2.33 -22.67 13.87
CA LYS A 3 -3.21 -21.95 14.81
C LYS A 3 -3.16 -20.43 14.61
N VAL A 4 -1.95 -19.87 14.48
CA VAL A 4 -1.73 -18.43 14.29
C VAL A 4 -2.27 -17.96 12.94
N GLU A 5 -2.05 -18.73 11.87
CA GLU A 5 -2.60 -18.43 10.54
C GLU A 5 -4.14 -18.44 10.52
N SER A 6 -4.76 -19.33 11.31
CA SER A 6 -6.22 -19.38 11.46
C SER A 6 -6.76 -18.15 12.22
N GLU A 7 -6.06 -17.73 13.28
CA GLU A 7 -6.41 -16.51 14.04
C GLU A 7 -6.25 -15.25 13.17
N LEU A 8 -5.16 -15.14 12.41
CA LEU A 8 -4.94 -14.04 11.46
C LEU A 8 -6.02 -14.00 10.38
N SER A 9 -6.40 -15.16 9.82
CA SER A 9 -7.48 -15.24 8.83
C SER A 9 -8.80 -14.73 9.40
N ALA A 10 -9.18 -15.18 10.60
CA ALA A 10 -10.41 -14.75 11.24
C ALA A 10 -10.44 -13.25 11.57
N LEU A 11 -9.30 -12.68 11.96
CA LEU A 11 -9.17 -11.24 12.20
C LEU A 11 -9.30 -10.44 10.91
N CYS A 12 -8.61 -10.85 9.84
CA CYS A 12 -8.72 -10.20 8.54
C CYS A 12 -10.15 -10.25 8.01
N ASP A 13 -10.79 -11.42 8.05
CA ASP A 13 -12.18 -11.61 7.61
C ASP A 13 -13.15 -10.73 8.42
N GLY A 14 -12.91 -10.58 9.72
CA GLY A 14 -13.70 -9.71 10.59
C GLY A 14 -13.64 -8.24 10.16
N ILE A 15 -12.44 -7.73 9.90
CA ILE A 15 -12.26 -6.33 9.47
C ILE A 15 -12.77 -6.11 8.04
N LEU A 16 -12.50 -7.04 7.12
CA LEU A 16 -12.98 -6.97 5.74
C LEU A 16 -14.51 -6.89 5.67
N LYS A 17 -15.22 -7.66 6.50
CA LYS A 17 -16.69 -7.57 6.62
C LYS A 17 -17.16 -6.21 7.10
N ILE A 18 -16.46 -5.58 8.06
CA ILE A 18 -16.81 -4.24 8.55
C ILE A 18 -16.54 -3.18 7.48
N LEU A 19 -15.42 -3.31 6.75
CA LEU A 19 -15.07 -2.40 5.65
C LEU A 19 -16.14 -2.44 4.55
N ASP A 20 -16.50 -3.63 4.09
CA ASP A 20 -17.46 -3.80 2.99
C ASP A 20 -18.91 -3.54 3.41
N GLY A 21 -19.30 -3.94 4.62
CA GLY A 21 -20.67 -3.79 5.11
C GLY A 21 -21.02 -2.40 5.63
N HIS A 22 -20.02 -1.63 6.09
CA HIS A 22 -20.27 -0.40 6.83
C HIS A 22 -19.38 0.77 6.41
N LEU A 23 -18.05 0.63 6.49
CA LEU A 23 -17.15 1.79 6.40
C LEU A 23 -17.04 2.34 4.98
N ILE A 24 -16.79 1.49 3.98
CA ILE A 24 -16.67 1.90 2.58
C ILE A 24 -18.00 2.47 2.06
N PRO A 25 -19.18 1.82 2.27
CA PRO A 25 -20.45 2.38 1.83
C PRO A 25 -20.84 3.71 2.51
N SER A 26 -20.40 3.93 3.75
CA SER A 26 -20.74 5.15 4.50
C SER A 26 -19.77 6.32 4.24
N ALA A 27 -18.64 6.07 3.60
CA ALA A 27 -17.63 7.08 3.32
C ALA A 27 -18.10 8.05 2.21
N SER A 28 -18.29 9.32 2.56
CA SER A 28 -18.66 10.37 1.61
C SER A 28 -17.45 11.15 1.09
N ALA A 29 -16.51 11.48 1.97
CA ALA A 29 -15.30 12.22 1.64
C ALA A 29 -14.25 11.33 0.94
N SER A 30 -13.57 11.87 -0.07
CA SER A 30 -12.55 11.14 -0.84
C SER A 30 -11.44 10.61 0.06
N GLU A 31 -10.98 11.41 1.02
CA GLU A 31 -9.98 11.01 2.01
C GLU A 31 -10.38 9.72 2.75
N SER A 32 -11.60 9.68 3.29
CA SER A 32 -12.12 8.50 4.00
C SER A 32 -12.29 7.28 3.09
N LYS A 33 -12.70 7.48 1.82
CA LYS A 33 -12.81 6.39 0.84
C LYS A 33 -11.45 5.77 0.55
N VAL A 34 -10.44 6.60 0.28
CA VAL A 34 -9.06 6.14 0.04
C VAL A 34 -8.54 5.40 1.26
N PHE A 35 -8.77 5.93 2.47
CA PHE A 35 -8.34 5.30 3.71
C PHE A 35 -8.93 3.89 3.89
N TYR A 36 -10.24 3.72 3.72
CA TYR A 36 -10.88 2.41 3.90
C TYR A 36 -10.57 1.43 2.77
N LEU A 37 -10.44 1.89 1.52
CA LEU A 37 -10.02 1.04 0.40
C LEU A 37 -8.56 0.61 0.54
N LYS A 38 -7.68 1.51 0.97
CA LYS A 38 -6.29 1.18 1.33
C LYS A 38 -6.27 0.12 2.44
N MET A 39 -7.05 0.33 3.50
CA MET A 39 -7.15 -0.63 4.60
C MET A 39 -7.65 -1.99 4.12
N LYS A 40 -8.65 -2.04 3.23
CA LYS A 40 -9.10 -3.28 2.59
C LYS A 40 -7.95 -3.98 1.86
N GLY A 41 -7.19 -3.24 1.06
CA GLY A 41 -6.00 -3.75 0.39
C GLY A 41 -4.95 -4.30 1.38
N ASP A 42 -4.70 -3.59 2.48
CA ASP A 42 -3.77 -4.04 3.53
C ASP A 42 -4.19 -5.38 4.15
N TYR A 43 -5.48 -5.57 4.47
CA TYR A 43 -5.95 -6.84 5.06
C TYR A 43 -5.93 -8.01 4.08
N HIS A 44 -6.26 -7.79 2.80
CA HIS A 44 -6.06 -8.82 1.78
C HIS A 44 -4.58 -9.13 1.56
N ARG A 45 -3.69 -8.13 1.66
CA ARG A 45 -2.24 -8.34 1.56
C ARG A 45 -1.73 -9.22 2.69
N TYR A 46 -2.17 -8.96 3.93
CA TYR A 46 -1.81 -9.80 5.08
C TYR A 46 -2.26 -11.24 4.88
N LEU A 47 -3.43 -11.49 4.30
CA LEU A 47 -3.85 -12.84 3.90
C LEU A 47 -2.87 -13.44 2.88
N ALA A 48 -2.51 -12.68 1.84
CA ALA A 48 -1.61 -13.16 0.80
C ALA A 48 -0.23 -13.57 1.33
N GLU A 49 0.28 -12.96 2.41
CA GLU A 49 1.60 -13.26 3.01
C GLU A 49 1.75 -14.72 3.46
N PHE A 50 0.71 -15.34 4.01
CA PHE A 50 0.78 -16.70 4.57
C PHE A 50 -0.11 -17.73 3.86
N LYS A 51 -1.09 -17.29 3.06
CA LYS A 51 -1.90 -18.19 2.24
C LYS A 51 -1.06 -18.81 1.11
N VAL A 52 -1.55 -19.91 0.55
CA VAL A 52 -0.86 -20.67 -0.52
C VAL A 52 -1.82 -21.04 -1.65
N GLY A 53 -1.26 -21.35 -2.82
CA GLY A 53 -2.04 -21.82 -3.97
C GLY A 53 -3.12 -20.84 -4.40
N VAL A 54 -4.36 -21.33 -4.53
CA VAL A 54 -5.51 -20.54 -5.01
C VAL A 54 -5.84 -19.41 -4.03
N GLU A 55 -5.86 -19.68 -2.72
CA GLU A 55 -6.20 -18.66 -1.71
C GLU A 55 -5.20 -17.50 -1.71
N ARG A 56 -3.91 -17.76 -1.94
CA ARG A 56 -2.91 -16.69 -2.10
C ARG A 56 -3.19 -15.83 -3.33
N LYS A 57 -3.55 -16.47 -4.43
CA LYS A 57 -3.83 -15.79 -5.70
C LYS A 57 -5.05 -14.88 -5.57
N GLU A 58 -6.13 -15.39 -4.99
CA GLU A 58 -7.35 -14.62 -4.72
C GLU A 58 -7.06 -13.42 -3.81
N ALA A 59 -6.35 -13.63 -2.70
CA ALA A 59 -5.95 -12.55 -1.80
C ALA A 59 -5.09 -11.47 -2.50
N ALA A 60 -4.19 -11.87 -3.40
CA ALA A 60 -3.39 -10.93 -4.19
C ALA A 60 -4.25 -10.16 -5.22
N GLU A 61 -5.21 -10.81 -5.87
CA GLU A 61 -6.13 -10.17 -6.82
C GLU A 61 -7.05 -9.15 -6.11
N ASP A 62 -7.55 -9.50 -4.93
CA ASP A 62 -8.37 -8.62 -4.09
C ASP A 62 -7.56 -7.42 -3.58
N THR A 63 -6.30 -7.65 -3.15
CA THR A 63 -5.37 -6.58 -2.76
C THR A 63 -5.17 -5.59 -3.90
N LEU A 64 -4.87 -6.10 -5.10
CA LEU A 64 -4.64 -5.29 -6.29
C LEU A 64 -5.88 -4.47 -6.66
N THR A 65 -7.07 -5.07 -6.55
CA THR A 65 -8.35 -4.41 -6.84
C THR A 65 -8.60 -3.26 -5.86
N ALA A 66 -8.44 -3.50 -4.56
CA ALA A 66 -8.65 -2.50 -3.53
C ALA A 66 -7.66 -1.34 -3.62
N TYR A 67 -6.36 -1.62 -3.82
CA TYR A 67 -5.36 -0.56 -3.95
C TYR A 67 -5.52 0.26 -5.24
N LYS A 68 -5.90 -0.36 -6.36
CA LYS A 68 -6.21 0.40 -7.59
C LYS A 68 -7.39 1.35 -7.39
N ALA A 69 -8.49 0.86 -6.80
CA ALA A 69 -9.64 1.71 -6.49
C ALA A 69 -9.26 2.87 -5.55
N ALA A 70 -8.41 2.61 -4.54
CA ALA A 70 -7.90 3.66 -3.67
C ALA A 70 -7.01 4.65 -4.44
N GLN A 71 -6.16 4.16 -5.36
CA GLN A 71 -5.20 4.96 -6.12
C GLN A 71 -5.92 5.90 -7.09
N ASP A 72 -6.95 5.42 -7.79
CA ASP A 72 -7.73 6.22 -8.73
C ASP A 72 -8.34 7.44 -8.03
N ILE A 73 -8.92 7.25 -6.83
CA ILE A 73 -9.48 8.35 -6.03
C ILE A 73 -8.37 9.24 -5.48
N ALA A 74 -7.28 8.67 -4.96
CA ALA A 74 -6.19 9.43 -4.35
C ALA A 74 -5.49 10.35 -5.37
N VAL A 75 -5.27 9.87 -6.59
CA VAL A 75 -4.65 10.67 -7.66
C VAL A 75 -5.56 11.80 -8.12
N ALA A 76 -6.87 11.57 -8.15
CA ALA A 76 -7.85 12.58 -8.55
C ALA A 76 -8.08 13.67 -7.49
N ASP A 77 -8.15 13.27 -6.22
CA ASP A 77 -8.74 14.12 -5.17
C ASP A 77 -7.78 14.53 -4.05
N LEU A 78 -6.59 13.91 -3.93
CA LEU A 78 -5.62 14.19 -2.86
C LEU A 78 -4.30 14.72 -3.43
N SER A 79 -3.69 15.71 -2.77
CA SER A 79 -2.37 16.21 -3.15
C SER A 79 -1.31 15.11 -3.06
N PRO A 80 -0.24 15.12 -3.88
CA PRO A 80 0.87 14.19 -3.79
C PRO A 80 1.53 14.12 -2.41
N THR A 81 1.48 15.22 -1.65
CA THR A 81 2.00 15.32 -0.29
C THR A 81 1.02 14.83 0.78
N HIS A 82 -0.21 14.45 0.44
CA HIS A 82 -1.21 14.00 1.40
C HIS A 82 -0.77 12.68 2.07
N PRO A 83 -0.74 12.58 3.42
CA PRO A 83 -0.24 11.39 4.12
C PRO A 83 -0.93 10.08 3.70
N ILE A 84 -2.24 10.12 3.47
CA ILE A 84 -3.00 8.93 3.02
C ILE A 84 -2.60 8.49 1.60
N ARG A 85 -2.37 9.43 0.66
CA ARG A 85 -1.92 9.11 -0.70
C ARG A 85 -0.50 8.54 -0.68
N LEU A 86 0.40 9.14 0.11
CA LEU A 86 1.75 8.63 0.31
C LEU A 86 1.75 7.25 0.96
N GLY A 87 0.95 7.06 2.00
CA GLY A 87 0.82 5.77 2.70
C GLY A 87 0.24 4.69 1.79
N LEU A 88 -0.68 5.04 0.89
CA LEU A 88 -1.16 4.12 -0.14
C LEU A 88 -0.03 3.73 -1.11
N ALA A 89 0.74 4.69 -1.63
CA ALA A 89 1.86 4.40 -2.53
C ALA A 89 2.94 3.53 -1.86
N LEU A 90 3.24 3.80 -0.58
CA LEU A 90 4.15 2.98 0.22
C LEU A 90 3.65 1.53 0.30
N ASN A 91 2.42 1.30 0.74
CA ASN A 91 1.92 -0.06 0.93
C ASN A 91 1.71 -0.79 -0.42
N PHE A 92 1.33 -0.06 -1.47
CA PHE A 92 1.14 -0.64 -2.78
C PHE A 92 2.47 -1.00 -3.45
N SER A 93 3.53 -0.21 -3.26
CA SER A 93 4.87 -0.59 -3.72
C SER A 93 5.39 -1.82 -2.97
N VAL A 94 5.19 -1.91 -1.65
CA VAL A 94 5.52 -3.11 -0.86
C VAL A 94 4.76 -4.33 -1.38
N PHE A 95 3.48 -4.20 -1.72
CA PHE A 95 2.71 -5.28 -2.33
C PHE A 95 3.31 -5.78 -3.65
N TYR A 96 3.71 -4.86 -4.54
CA TYR A 96 4.37 -5.23 -5.79
C TYR A 96 5.69 -5.96 -5.53
N TYR A 97 6.44 -5.55 -4.52
CA TYR A 97 7.71 -6.18 -4.15
C TYR A 97 7.51 -7.57 -3.53
N GLU A 98 6.79 -7.65 -2.41
CA GLU A 98 6.74 -8.85 -1.57
C GLU A 98 5.73 -9.90 -2.04
N ILE A 99 4.60 -9.49 -2.65
CA ILE A 99 3.53 -10.41 -3.01
C ILE A 99 3.59 -10.79 -4.48
N LEU A 100 3.79 -9.79 -5.35
CA LEU A 100 3.83 -9.99 -6.80
C LEU A 100 5.24 -10.21 -7.36
N ASN A 101 6.28 -10.10 -6.54
CA ASN A 101 7.68 -10.28 -6.93
C ASN A 101 8.06 -9.44 -8.17
N SER A 102 7.59 -8.20 -8.19
CA SER A 102 7.74 -7.25 -9.30
C SER A 102 8.51 -6.02 -8.83
N SER A 103 9.82 -6.20 -8.58
CA SER A 103 10.70 -5.18 -8.02
C SER A 103 10.78 -3.91 -8.87
N GLU A 104 10.85 -4.05 -10.20
CA GLU A 104 10.85 -2.90 -11.12
C GLU A 104 9.62 -2.01 -10.92
N LYS A 105 8.43 -2.65 -10.82
CA LYS A 105 7.17 -1.92 -10.65
C LYS A 105 7.05 -1.32 -9.25
N ALA A 106 7.52 -2.02 -8.22
CA ALA A 106 7.59 -1.50 -6.85
C ALA A 106 8.46 -0.24 -6.78
N CYS A 107 9.68 -0.31 -7.32
CA CYS A 107 10.62 0.81 -7.37
C CYS A 107 10.08 1.98 -8.19
N SER A 108 9.52 1.71 -9.38
CA SER A 108 8.92 2.76 -10.21
C SER A 108 7.79 3.51 -9.49
N MET A 109 6.91 2.77 -8.80
CA MET A 109 5.80 3.35 -8.04
C MET A 109 6.29 4.18 -6.85
N ALA A 110 7.20 3.63 -6.03
CA ALA A 110 7.73 4.32 -4.87
C ALA A 110 8.51 5.59 -5.26
N LYS A 111 9.29 5.51 -6.35
CA LYS A 111 10.05 6.65 -6.89
C LYS A 111 9.12 7.76 -7.39
N LEU A 112 8.09 7.42 -8.17
CA LEU A 112 7.12 8.40 -8.67
C LEU A 112 6.45 9.15 -7.51
N ALA A 113 5.94 8.42 -6.51
CA ALA A 113 5.28 9.04 -5.37
C ALA A 113 6.22 9.95 -4.56
N PHE A 114 7.49 9.55 -4.41
CA PHE A 114 8.50 10.36 -3.74
C PHE A 114 8.82 11.64 -4.53
N GLU A 115 9.01 11.54 -5.85
CA GLU A 115 9.32 12.68 -6.72
C GLU A 115 8.15 13.68 -6.80
N GLU A 116 6.91 13.21 -6.95
CA GLU A 116 5.72 14.05 -6.93
C GLU A 116 5.58 14.80 -5.60
N ALA A 117 5.84 14.13 -4.47
CA ALA A 117 5.73 14.75 -3.16
C ALA A 117 6.85 15.77 -2.89
N ILE A 118 8.08 15.52 -3.38
CA ILE A 118 9.17 16.50 -3.30
C ILE A 118 8.82 17.78 -4.08
N ALA A 119 8.20 17.64 -5.25
CA ALA A 119 7.83 18.78 -6.09
C ALA A 119 6.81 19.74 -5.42
N GLU A 120 6.02 19.24 -4.48
CA GLU A 120 4.97 19.99 -3.79
C GLU A 120 5.21 20.12 -2.27
N LEU A 121 6.39 19.74 -1.77
CA LEU A 121 6.67 19.70 -0.32
C LEU A 121 6.54 21.08 0.34
N ASP A 122 6.93 22.14 -0.37
CA ASP A 122 6.86 23.53 0.11
C ASP A 122 5.41 24.02 0.33
N ALA A 123 4.42 23.36 -0.27
CA ALA A 123 3.00 23.70 -0.13
C ALA A 123 2.32 22.99 1.06
N LEU A 124 3.05 22.12 1.77
CA LEU A 124 2.50 21.28 2.83
C LEU A 124 2.31 22.08 4.14
N GLY A 125 1.10 22.02 4.69
CA GLY A 125 0.80 22.63 6.00
C GLY A 125 1.46 21.89 7.17
N GLU A 126 1.68 22.61 8.28
CA GLU A 126 2.37 22.07 9.47
C GLU A 126 1.72 20.82 10.07
N GLU A 127 0.38 20.72 10.00
CA GLU A 127 -0.39 19.62 10.59
C GLU A 127 -0.04 18.26 9.96
N SER A 128 0.14 18.22 8.64
CA SER A 128 0.45 16.97 7.91
C SER A 128 1.95 16.81 7.63
N TYR A 129 2.77 17.82 7.89
CA TYR A 129 4.19 17.84 7.52
C TYR A 129 4.97 16.66 8.11
N LYS A 130 4.77 16.39 9.41
CA LYS A 130 5.48 15.32 10.11
C LYS A 130 5.13 13.94 9.56
N ASP A 131 3.84 13.70 9.29
CA ASP A 131 3.37 12.40 8.82
C ASP A 131 3.81 12.15 7.37
N SER A 132 3.67 13.13 6.49
CA SER A 132 4.11 13.02 5.10
C SER A 132 5.62 12.81 5.00
N THR A 133 6.42 13.59 5.75
CA THR A 133 7.90 13.45 5.71
C THR A 133 8.37 12.11 6.25
N LEU A 134 7.69 11.56 7.28
CA LEU A 134 7.96 10.21 7.76
C LEU A 134 7.68 9.15 6.67
N ILE A 135 6.56 9.26 5.95
CA ILE A 135 6.22 8.29 4.89
C ILE A 135 7.17 8.43 3.69
N MET A 136 7.54 9.65 3.31
CA MET A 136 8.55 9.90 2.27
C MET A 136 9.90 9.29 2.65
N GLN A 137 10.28 9.37 3.93
CA GLN A 137 11.49 8.72 4.44
C GLN A 137 11.41 7.20 4.27
N LEU A 138 10.27 6.57 4.61
CA LEU A 138 10.07 5.12 4.43
C LEU A 138 10.10 4.71 2.94
N LEU A 139 9.52 5.52 2.04
CA LEU A 139 9.61 5.29 0.60
C LEU A 139 11.07 5.29 0.12
N ARG A 140 11.87 6.26 0.58
CA ARG A 140 13.31 6.33 0.28
C ARG A 140 14.09 5.13 0.81
N ASP A 141 13.77 4.70 2.02
CA ASP A 141 14.46 3.58 2.66
C ASP A 141 14.16 2.26 1.93
N ASN A 142 12.90 2.05 1.53
CA ASN A 142 12.51 0.92 0.68
C ASN A 142 13.21 0.95 -0.69
N LEU A 143 13.25 2.09 -1.36
CA LEU A 143 13.97 2.23 -2.63
C LEU A 143 15.45 1.88 -2.51
N THR A 144 16.10 2.32 -1.43
CA THR A 144 17.51 2.03 -1.16
C THR A 144 17.72 0.52 -0.98
N LEU A 145 16.88 -0.12 -0.17
CA LEU A 145 16.92 -1.56 0.05
C LEU A 145 16.73 -2.35 -1.26
N TRP A 146 15.66 -2.06 -1.99
CA TRP A 146 15.29 -2.83 -3.18
C TRP A 146 16.27 -2.64 -4.35
N THR A 147 16.86 -1.46 -4.49
CA THR A 147 17.89 -1.23 -5.51
C THR A 147 19.21 -1.94 -5.19
N SER A 148 19.55 -2.08 -3.91
CA SER A 148 20.68 -2.92 -3.48
C SER A 148 20.43 -4.38 -3.78
N ASP A 149 19.27 -4.92 -3.39
CA ASP A 149 18.90 -6.32 -3.62
C ASP A 149 18.92 -6.67 -5.12
N MET A 150 18.51 -5.74 -5.99
CA MET A 150 18.55 -5.93 -7.44
C MET A 150 19.98 -5.93 -8.01
N GLN A 151 20.88 -5.12 -7.46
CA GLN A 151 22.28 -5.11 -7.89
C GLN A 151 22.98 -6.41 -7.49
N ASP A 152 22.73 -6.89 -6.26
CA ASP A 152 23.30 -8.14 -5.78
C ASP A 152 22.84 -9.34 -6.65
N GLN A 153 21.55 -9.36 -7.04
CA GLN A 153 21.02 -10.40 -7.96
C GLN A 153 21.64 -10.36 -9.35
N LEU A 154 22.03 -9.17 -9.85
CA LEU A 154 22.70 -9.04 -11.15
C LEU A 154 24.17 -9.47 -11.08
N ASP A 155 24.84 -9.22 -9.96
CA ASP A 155 26.24 -9.60 -9.76
C ASP A 155 26.40 -11.12 -9.53
N GLU A 156 25.33 -11.80 -9.08
CA GLU A 156 25.27 -13.26 -8.90
C GLU A 156 24.84 -14.06 -10.15
N ALA A 157 24.34 -13.39 -11.22
CA ALA A 157 23.80 -14.01 -12.44
C ALA A 157 24.84 -14.17 -13.57
#